data_AF-A0AAD7A4B8-F1
#
_entry.id   AF-A0AAD7A4B8-F1
#
_cell.length_a   1.000
_cell.length_b   1.000
_cell.length_c   1.000
_cell.angle_alpha   90.00
_cell.angle_beta   90.00
_cell.angle_gamma   90.00
#
_symmetry.space_group_name_H-M   'P 1'
#
loop_
_entity.id
_entity.type
_entity.pdbx_description
1 polymer ?
#
loop_
_entity_poly.entity_id
_entity_poly.type
_entity_poly.pdbx_seq_one_letter_code
_entity_poly.pdbx_strand_id
1 'polypeptide(L)'
;MSDGTSFPSSARYGKDKVRVFRVVREDIVKLSPHVLIPERFALHLGTHLVSEYPHIHKAFVAVELLPWSRIPVSGDQGPREHPHAFIRDGDEKRIVKVEVDASKGKDKLIASVTAGLSDLLVLKTTESALMGFVRDKYTTLKEIDDRILSTSIDLSYKFSPVEIPKPTDADVEQFAVPVEITPGSVWDTSVAINARKMTLDTFASDNSASIQATLYRMARLIIAQNAHVQTVSYALPNKHYIPVDMGYLGVENLVSAQAEVFMPIAAPSGLITATVSRK
;
A
#
# COMPACT_ATOMS: atom_id res chain seq x y z
N MET A 1 5.04 38.01 -24.54
CA MET A 1 6.47 38.23 -24.19
C MET A 1 6.53 38.27 -22.67
N SER A 2 7.02 37.28 -21.93
CA SER A 2 8.03 36.26 -22.20
C SER A 2 7.56 34.85 -21.82
N ASP A 3 7.99 33.87 -22.62
CA ASP A 3 7.90 32.43 -22.38
C ASP A 3 8.39 32.03 -20.99
N GLY A 4 7.53 31.35 -20.24
CA GLY A 4 7.88 30.59 -19.06
C GLY A 4 8.02 29.10 -19.36
N THR A 5 8.63 28.74 -20.49
CA THR A 5 9.01 27.35 -20.78
C THR A 5 10.15 26.95 -19.83
N SER A 6 9.78 26.22 -18.77
CA SER A 6 10.71 25.55 -17.88
C SER A 6 11.45 24.45 -18.66
N PHE A 7 12.61 24.78 -19.23
CA PHE A 7 13.47 23.79 -19.88
C PHE A 7 13.93 22.72 -18.87
N PRO A 8 14.00 21.43 -19.27
CA PRO A 8 14.64 20.39 -18.47
C PRO A 8 16.12 20.72 -18.29
N SER A 9 16.48 21.24 -17.12
CA SER A 9 17.89 21.45 -16.76
C SER A 9 18.54 20.09 -16.52
N SER A 10 19.38 19.67 -17.47
CA SER A 10 20.17 18.44 -17.35
C SER A 10 21.37 18.68 -16.42
N ALA A 11 21.49 17.93 -15.32
CA ALA A 11 22.79 17.72 -14.68
C ALA A 11 23.49 16.54 -15.37
N ARG A 12 24.64 16.78 -15.99
CA ARG A 12 25.50 15.70 -16.52
C ARG A 12 26.29 15.11 -15.36
N TYR A 13 26.03 13.85 -15.00
CA TYR A 13 26.90 13.09 -14.10
C TYR A 13 27.28 11.77 -14.79
N GLY A 14 28.58 11.61 -15.08
CA GLY A 14 29.31 10.36 -15.33
C GLY A 14 28.69 9.26 -16.22
N LYS A 15 29.30 9.05 -17.40
CA LYS A 15 29.19 7.89 -18.31
C LYS A 15 27.77 7.46 -18.73
N ASP A 16 27.39 7.98 -19.90
CA ASP A 16 26.39 7.53 -20.87
C ASP A 16 25.54 6.29 -20.50
N LYS A 17 24.35 6.56 -19.94
CA LYS A 17 23.05 5.94 -20.31
C LYS A 17 21.89 6.31 -19.39
N VAL A 18 22.12 7.10 -18.33
CA VAL A 18 21.04 7.53 -17.42
C VAL A 18 20.99 9.06 -17.36
N ARG A 19 19.86 9.63 -17.80
CA ARG A 19 19.52 11.04 -17.56
C ARG A 19 18.55 11.07 -16.39
N VAL A 20 18.92 11.74 -15.30
CA VAL A 20 18.01 12.00 -14.17
C VAL A 20 17.37 13.36 -14.42
N PHE A 21 16.07 13.36 -14.72
CA PHE A 21 15.29 14.58 -14.87
C PHE A 21 14.61 14.90 -13.54
N ARG A 22 14.80 16.13 -13.04
CA ARG A 22 13.95 16.67 -11.98
C ARG A 22 12.70 17.23 -12.64
N VAL A 23 11.63 16.45 -12.64
CA VAL A 23 10.31 16.91 -13.10
C VAL A 23 9.75 17.85 -12.04
N VAL A 24 9.89 19.17 -12.25
CA VAL A 24 9.27 20.19 -11.41
C VAL A 24 8.01 20.67 -12.12
N ARG A 25 6.85 20.21 -11.63
CA ARG A 25 5.49 20.55 -12.10
C ARG A 25 5.22 20.23 -13.57
N GLU A 26 4.65 19.05 -13.81
CA GLU A 26 3.91 18.81 -15.04
C GLU A 26 2.51 19.42 -14.93
N ASP A 27 2.05 20.10 -15.98
CA ASP A 27 0.70 20.66 -16.06
C ASP A 27 -0.38 19.58 -15.88
N ILE A 28 -0.05 18.32 -16.16
CA ILE A 28 -0.93 17.16 -15.98
C ILE A 28 -1.45 16.99 -14.55
N VAL A 29 -0.75 17.49 -13.51
CA VAL A 29 -1.30 17.50 -12.14
C VAL A 29 -2.50 18.44 -12.04
N LYS A 30 -2.47 19.57 -12.75
CA LYS A 30 -3.56 20.54 -12.79
C LYS A 30 -4.65 20.14 -13.80
N LEU A 31 -4.27 19.46 -14.87
CA LEU A 31 -5.15 19.11 -15.99
C LEU A 31 -5.81 17.74 -15.86
N SER A 32 -5.19 16.78 -15.16
CA SER A 32 -5.75 15.44 -15.07
C SER A 32 -7.01 15.40 -14.19
N PRO A 33 -8.12 14.84 -14.69
CA PRO A 33 -9.32 14.62 -13.88
C PRO A 33 -9.18 13.43 -12.90
N HIS A 34 -8.01 12.78 -12.84
CA HIS A 34 -7.82 11.51 -12.15
C HIS A 34 -7.01 11.61 -10.85
N VAL A 35 -6.65 12.81 -10.40
CA VAL A 35 -5.77 13.01 -9.21
C VAL A 35 -6.29 12.36 -7.92
N LEU A 36 -7.59 12.07 -7.83
CA LEU A 36 -8.20 11.39 -6.68
C LEU A 36 -8.14 9.84 -6.78
N ILE A 37 -7.77 9.29 -7.94
CA ILE A 37 -7.66 7.86 -8.20
C ILE A 37 -6.21 7.58 -8.60
N PRO A 38 -5.34 7.21 -7.65
CA PRO A 38 -3.89 7.19 -7.85
C PRO A 38 -3.44 6.24 -8.97
N GLU A 39 -4.13 5.11 -9.19
CA GLU A 39 -3.87 4.19 -10.32
C GLU A 39 -4.05 4.88 -11.66
N ARG A 40 -5.18 5.57 -11.84
CA ARG A 40 -5.50 6.28 -13.08
C ARG A 40 -4.57 7.46 -13.30
N PHE A 41 -4.28 8.22 -12.25
CA PHE A 41 -3.34 9.33 -12.32
C PHE A 41 -1.93 8.88 -12.69
N ALA A 42 -1.42 7.81 -12.05
CA ALA A 42 -0.09 7.28 -12.33
C ALA A 42 0.01 6.70 -13.75
N LEU A 43 -1.02 6.02 -14.23
CA LEU A 43 -1.10 5.55 -15.61
C LEU A 43 -1.15 6.72 -16.61
N HIS A 44 -1.93 7.76 -16.33
CA HIS A 44 -2.00 8.95 -17.18
C HIS A 44 -0.64 9.63 -17.30
N LEU A 45 0.02 9.91 -16.17
CA LEU A 45 1.35 10.52 -16.14
C LEU A 45 2.40 9.66 -16.85
N GLY A 46 2.43 8.35 -16.58
CA GLY A 46 3.36 7.43 -17.23
C GLY A 46 3.15 7.34 -18.75
N THR A 47 1.89 7.36 -19.18
CA THR A 47 1.51 7.34 -20.61
C THR A 47 1.92 8.62 -21.30
N HIS A 48 1.70 9.78 -20.67
CA HIS A 48 2.11 11.08 -21.20
C HIS A 48 3.63 11.12 -21.43
N LEU A 49 4.43 10.81 -20.40
CA LEU A 49 5.90 10.86 -20.48
C LEU A 49 6.46 9.97 -21.59
N VAL A 50 5.91 8.76 -21.75
CA VAL A 50 6.38 7.81 -22.77
C VAL A 50 5.88 8.20 -24.17
N SER A 51 4.71 8.81 -24.28
CA SER A 51 4.14 9.24 -25.58
C SER A 51 4.82 10.51 -26.10
N GLU A 52 4.92 11.53 -25.26
CA GLU A 52 5.43 12.87 -25.59
C GLU A 52 6.88 12.84 -26.08
N TYR A 53 7.77 12.13 -25.38
CA TYR A 53 9.20 12.20 -25.64
C TYR A 53 9.70 11.02 -26.48
N PRO A 54 10.15 11.19 -27.73
CA PRO A 54 10.56 10.08 -28.62
C PRO A 54 11.64 9.15 -28.06
N HIS A 55 12.51 9.67 -27.20
CA HIS A 55 13.66 8.97 -26.62
C HIS A 55 13.35 8.27 -25.28
N ILE A 56 12.13 8.40 -24.75
CA ILE A 56 11.69 7.73 -23.53
C ILE A 56 10.92 6.47 -23.91
N HIS A 57 11.31 5.33 -23.34
CA HIS A 57 10.70 4.02 -23.61
C HIS A 57 10.00 3.41 -22.41
N LYS A 58 10.29 3.91 -21.19
CA LYS A 58 9.67 3.45 -19.96
C LYS A 58 9.47 4.63 -19.02
N ALA A 59 8.34 4.64 -18.31
CA ALA A 59 8.10 5.55 -17.20
C ALA A 59 7.72 4.76 -15.95
N PHE A 60 8.36 5.10 -14.84
CA PHE A 60 8.06 4.56 -13.52
C PHE A 60 7.45 5.66 -12.66
N VAL A 61 6.21 5.49 -12.25
CA VAL A 61 5.47 6.47 -11.46
C VAL A 61 5.08 5.83 -10.14
N ALA A 62 5.54 6.43 -9.04
CA ALA A 62 5.14 6.08 -7.69
C ALA A 62 4.28 7.20 -7.10
N VAL A 63 3.10 6.85 -6.58
CA VAL A 63 2.16 7.77 -5.95
C VAL A 63 1.88 7.28 -4.55
N GLU A 64 2.01 8.18 -3.58
CA GLU A 64 1.57 7.99 -2.21
C GLU A 64 0.40 8.94 -1.96
N LEU A 65 -0.77 8.38 -1.66
CA LEU A 65 -1.95 9.13 -1.28
C LEU A 65 -2.07 9.12 0.25
N LEU A 66 -2.02 10.31 0.83
CA LEU A 66 -2.17 10.53 2.26
C LEU A 66 -3.66 10.74 2.60
N PRO A 67 -4.24 9.97 3.53
CA PRO A 67 -5.64 10.13 3.91
C PRO A 67 -5.85 11.42 4.70
N TRP A 68 -6.83 12.21 4.26
CA TRP A 68 -7.31 13.40 4.95
C TRP A 68 -8.81 13.27 5.21
N SER A 69 -9.17 13.03 6.46
CA SER A 69 -10.55 12.89 6.90
C SER A 69 -11.11 14.24 7.32
N ARG A 70 -12.38 14.51 7.04
CA ARG A 70 -13.02 15.76 7.49
C ARG A 70 -13.15 15.75 9.01
N ILE A 71 -12.88 16.88 9.64
CA ILE A 71 -13.03 17.01 11.10
C ILE A 71 -14.53 17.03 11.44
N PRO A 72 -15.02 16.13 12.31
CA PRO A 72 -16.38 16.21 12.81
C PRO A 72 -16.48 17.40 13.78
N VAL A 73 -17.49 18.25 13.61
CA VAL A 73 -17.81 19.38 14.49
C VAL A 73 -19.23 19.24 15.01
N SER A 74 -19.45 19.60 16.27
CA SER A 74 -20.79 19.65 16.84
C SER A 74 -21.64 20.69 16.10
N GLY A 75 -22.86 20.30 15.72
CA GLY A 75 -23.87 21.21 15.20
C GLY A 75 -25.18 21.07 15.97
N ASP A 76 -26.08 22.03 15.79
CA ASP A 76 -27.38 22.07 16.47
C ASP A 76 -28.26 20.83 16.19
N GLN A 77 -27.96 20.09 15.13
CA GLN A 77 -28.66 18.88 14.67
C GLN A 77 -27.81 17.60 14.85
N GLY A 78 -26.71 17.67 15.60
CA GLY A 78 -25.75 16.57 15.79
C GLY A 78 -24.39 16.79 15.11
N PRO A 79 -23.48 15.80 15.17
CA PRO A 79 -22.16 15.90 14.55
C PRO A 79 -22.27 16.06 13.04
N ARG A 80 -21.55 17.03 12.47
CA ARG A 80 -21.44 17.24 11.01
C ARG A 80 -19.98 17.34 10.61
N GLU A 81 -19.67 16.96 9.39
CA GLU A 81 -18.32 17.14 8.85
C GLU A 81 -18.04 18.61 8.52
N HIS A 82 -16.84 19.10 8.86
CA HIS A 82 -16.44 20.45 8.51
C HIS A 82 -16.18 20.59 6.99
N PRO A 83 -16.63 21.67 6.33
CA PRO A 83 -16.55 21.81 4.87
C PRO A 83 -15.12 21.98 4.33
N HIS A 84 -14.18 22.46 5.14
CA HIS A 84 -12.81 22.77 4.71
C HIS A 84 -11.74 22.55 5.78
N ALA A 85 -12.01 21.74 6.81
CA ALA A 85 -11.01 21.38 7.82
C ALA A 85 -10.86 19.86 7.89
N PHE A 86 -9.61 19.42 7.94
CA PHE A 86 -9.23 18.02 7.79
C PHE A 86 -8.18 17.62 8.83
N ILE A 87 -8.22 16.35 9.24
CA ILE A 87 -7.20 15.69 10.06
C ILE A 87 -6.56 14.56 9.26
N ARG A 88 -5.27 14.33 9.48
CA ARG A 88 -4.58 13.15 8.95
C ARG A 88 -4.76 12.01 9.95
N ASP A 89 -5.59 11.05 9.58
CA ASP A 89 -5.96 9.92 10.44
C ASP A 89 -4.90 8.82 10.32
N GLY A 90 -3.96 8.82 11.28
CA GLY A 90 -2.83 7.90 11.29
C GLY A 90 -1.75 8.17 10.22
N ASP A 91 -0.83 7.21 10.10
CA ASP A 91 0.27 7.26 9.12
C ASP A 91 0.05 6.35 7.91
N GLU A 92 -1.10 5.65 7.84
CA GLU A 92 -1.48 4.80 6.72
C GLU A 92 -1.43 5.60 5.41
N LYS A 93 -0.86 5.00 4.37
CA LYS A 93 -0.81 5.59 3.02
C LYS A 93 -1.38 4.59 2.02
N ARG A 94 -2.13 5.06 1.03
CA ARG A 94 -2.40 4.24 -0.17
C ARG A 94 -1.25 4.43 -1.14
N ILE A 95 -0.69 3.33 -1.62
CA ILE A 95 0.47 3.34 -2.51
C ILE A 95 0.09 2.81 -3.89
N VAL A 96 0.65 3.42 -4.93
CA VAL A 96 0.54 2.95 -6.32
C VAL A 96 1.91 3.05 -6.97
N LYS A 97 2.31 2.00 -7.67
CA LYS A 97 3.51 1.93 -8.51
C LYS A 97 3.09 1.45 -9.90
N VAL A 98 3.34 2.30 -10.89
CA VAL A 98 3.05 2.03 -12.30
C VAL A 98 4.35 2.00 -13.08
N GLU A 99 4.53 0.98 -13.90
CA GLU A 99 5.48 0.98 -15.02
C GLU A 99 4.67 1.04 -16.31
N VAL A 100 4.94 2.03 -17.17
CA VAL A 100 4.45 2.08 -18.56
C VAL A 100 5.61 1.76 -19.48
N ASP A 101 5.48 0.74 -20.31
CA ASP A 101 6.53 0.21 -21.19
C ASP A 101 6.14 0.33 -22.68
N ALA A 102 6.95 1.06 -23.45
CA ALA A 102 6.86 1.23 -24.90
C ALA A 102 8.05 0.61 -25.64
N SER A 103 8.81 -0.29 -25.02
CA SER A 103 9.96 -0.95 -25.64
C SER A 103 9.59 -1.76 -26.90
N LYS A 104 8.33 -2.18 -27.03
CA LYS A 104 7.77 -2.86 -28.21
C LYS A 104 7.19 -1.90 -29.26
N GLY A 105 7.36 -0.59 -29.08
CA GLY A 105 6.82 0.46 -29.93
C GLY A 105 5.80 1.33 -29.19
N LYS A 106 5.75 2.62 -29.55
CA LYS A 106 4.83 3.60 -28.95
C LYS A 106 3.36 3.37 -29.27
N ASP A 107 3.06 2.53 -30.26
CA ASP A 107 1.70 2.13 -30.61
C ASP A 107 1.18 0.96 -29.74
N LYS A 108 2.06 0.35 -28.92
CA LYS A 108 1.75 -0.82 -28.08
C LYS A 108 2.30 -0.63 -26.67
N LEU A 109 1.65 0.24 -25.92
CA LEU A 109 1.99 0.51 -24.52
C LEU A 109 1.44 -0.60 -23.62
N ILE A 110 2.29 -1.17 -22.77
CA ILE A 110 1.89 -2.13 -21.74
C ILE A 110 2.19 -1.52 -20.38
N ALA A 111 1.18 -1.49 -19.51
CA ALA A 111 1.33 -1.03 -18.14
C ALA A 111 1.33 -2.20 -17.14
N SER A 112 2.22 -2.12 -16.16
CA SER A 112 2.25 -2.99 -14.98
C SER A 112 1.91 -2.14 -13.76
N VAL A 113 0.79 -2.45 -13.09
CA VAL A 113 0.29 -1.70 -11.94
C VAL A 113 0.34 -2.53 -10.68
N THR A 114 0.99 -1.99 -9.65
CA THR A 114 0.94 -2.48 -8.28
C THR A 114 0.29 -1.41 -7.41
N ALA A 115 -0.72 -1.76 -6.64
CA ALA A 115 -1.36 -0.87 -5.68
C ALA A 115 -1.38 -1.51 -4.30
N GLY A 116 -1.76 -0.76 -3.27
CA GLY A 116 -1.74 -1.27 -1.92
C GLY A 116 -1.85 -0.19 -0.86
N LEU A 117 -1.44 -0.55 0.35
CA LEU A 117 -1.32 0.35 1.48
C LEU A 117 -0.02 0.09 2.24
N SER A 118 0.48 1.09 2.95
CA SER A 118 1.62 0.99 3.85
C SER A 118 1.32 1.65 5.17
N ASP A 119 2.05 1.29 6.21
CA ASP A 119 1.97 1.92 7.55
C ASP A 119 0.59 1.81 8.23
N LEU A 120 -0.21 0.79 7.89
CA LEU A 120 -1.46 0.51 8.60
C LEU A 120 -1.16 -0.18 9.94
N LEU A 121 -1.05 0.63 11.01
CA LEU A 121 -0.78 0.14 12.36
C LEU A 121 -2.03 -0.49 12.98
N VAL A 122 -1.92 -1.75 13.36
CA VAL A 122 -3.00 -2.49 14.05
C VAL A 122 -2.48 -3.22 15.28
N LEU A 123 -3.38 -3.47 16.22
CA LEU A 123 -3.13 -4.24 17.43
C LEU A 123 -4.39 -5.01 17.82
N LYS A 124 -4.21 -6.27 18.22
CA LYS A 124 -5.22 -7.03 18.97
C LYS A 124 -4.60 -7.58 20.25
N THR A 125 -5.39 -7.60 21.31
CA THR A 125 -4.91 -7.85 22.68
C THR A 125 -4.93 -9.32 23.09
N THR A 126 -5.58 -10.17 22.30
CA THR A 126 -5.77 -11.60 22.54
C THR A 126 -6.02 -12.33 21.21
N GLU A 127 -6.33 -13.62 21.27
CA GLU A 127 -6.57 -14.52 20.14
C GLU A 127 -5.37 -14.60 19.20
N SER A 128 -4.16 -14.49 19.74
CA SER A 128 -2.93 -14.78 18.99
C SER A 128 -2.08 -15.73 19.80
N ALA A 129 -1.71 -16.84 19.19
CA ALA A 129 -0.78 -17.81 19.74
C ALA A 129 0.54 -17.80 18.97
N LEU A 130 1.57 -18.37 19.60
CA LEU A 130 2.79 -18.82 18.95
C LEU A 130 3.28 -20.08 19.65
N MET A 131 2.90 -21.23 19.09
CA MET A 131 3.20 -22.56 19.62
C MET A 131 3.66 -23.48 18.49
N GLY A 132 4.32 -24.59 18.84
CA GLY A 132 4.73 -25.63 17.89
C GLY A 132 5.89 -25.23 16.97
N PHE A 133 6.66 -24.21 17.32
CA PHE A 133 7.87 -23.84 16.58
C PHE A 133 9.04 -24.79 16.91
N VAL A 134 9.98 -24.92 15.97
CA VAL A 134 11.16 -25.77 16.13
C VAL A 134 11.95 -25.33 17.37
N ARG A 135 12.36 -26.31 18.19
CA ARG A 135 13.19 -26.08 19.37
C ARG A 135 14.54 -26.75 19.20
N ASP A 136 15.59 -25.98 19.46
CA ASP A 136 16.97 -26.44 19.46
C ASP A 136 17.78 -25.71 20.55
N LYS A 137 19.11 -25.88 20.52
CA LYS A 137 20.04 -25.24 21.46
C LYS A 137 20.05 -23.70 21.43
N TYR A 138 19.43 -23.06 20.43
CA TYR A 138 19.34 -21.60 20.31
C TYR A 138 17.98 -21.05 20.77
N THR A 139 17.03 -21.92 21.12
CA THR A 139 15.64 -21.54 21.37
C THR A 139 15.40 -21.22 22.84
N THR A 140 15.32 -19.93 23.18
CA THR A 140 14.94 -19.45 24.53
C THR A 140 13.48 -19.02 24.64
N LEU A 141 12.82 -18.78 23.50
CA LEU A 141 11.43 -18.35 23.44
C LEU A 141 10.51 -19.42 24.05
N LYS A 142 9.64 -18.97 24.96
CA LYS A 142 8.58 -19.78 25.53
C LYS A 142 7.41 -19.83 24.54
N GLU A 143 6.73 -20.97 24.51
CA GLU A 143 5.45 -21.06 23.82
C GLU A 143 4.43 -20.19 24.56
N ILE A 144 3.56 -19.56 23.78
CA ILE A 144 2.51 -18.68 24.29
C ILE A 144 1.23 -19.02 23.54
N ASP A 145 0.20 -19.40 24.28
CA ASP A 145 -1.12 -19.74 23.78
C ASP A 145 -2.02 -18.51 23.57
N ASP A 146 -1.73 -17.41 24.28
CA ASP A 146 -2.35 -16.11 24.05
C ASP A 146 -1.40 -14.92 24.27
N ARG A 147 -1.38 -13.97 23.33
CA ARG A 147 -0.54 -12.76 23.37
C ARG A 147 -1.14 -11.60 22.61
N ILE A 148 -0.61 -10.41 22.90
CA ILE A 148 -0.76 -9.24 22.04
C ILE A 148 -0.11 -9.52 20.68
N LEU A 149 -0.81 -9.18 19.61
CA LEU A 149 -0.29 -9.12 18.26
C LEU A 149 -0.42 -7.69 17.74
N SER A 150 0.70 -7.06 17.39
CA SER A 150 0.73 -5.76 16.72
C SER A 150 1.66 -5.78 15.52
N THR A 151 1.26 -5.08 14.46
CA THR A 151 2.03 -4.98 13.22
C THR A 151 1.72 -3.66 12.51
N SER A 152 2.71 -3.17 11.75
CA SER A 152 2.50 -2.11 10.76
C SER A 152 2.34 -2.77 9.40
N ILE A 153 1.13 -2.86 8.89
CA ILE A 153 0.82 -3.65 7.69
C ILE A 153 1.27 -2.89 6.45
N ASP A 154 2.19 -3.50 5.71
CA ASP A 154 2.45 -3.16 4.31
C ASP A 154 1.82 -4.23 3.42
N LEU A 155 0.87 -3.81 2.59
CA LEU A 155 0.15 -4.63 1.63
C LEU A 155 0.41 -4.10 0.23
N SER A 156 0.77 -4.98 -0.69
CA SER A 156 0.81 -4.68 -2.12
C SER A 156 0.13 -5.77 -2.93
N TYR A 157 -0.59 -5.40 -3.97
CA TYR A 157 -1.22 -6.31 -4.90
C TYR A 157 -0.96 -5.85 -6.34
N LYS A 158 -0.63 -6.80 -7.21
CA LYS A 158 -0.27 -6.55 -8.60
C LYS A 158 -1.39 -7.00 -9.51
N PHE A 159 -1.82 -6.12 -10.40
CA PHE A 159 -2.82 -6.43 -11.41
C PHE A 159 -2.21 -7.18 -12.60
N SER A 160 -3.06 -7.82 -13.40
CA SER A 160 -2.70 -8.26 -14.75
C SER A 160 -2.15 -7.07 -15.56
N PRO A 161 -1.18 -7.30 -16.46
CA PRO A 161 -0.74 -6.27 -17.39
C PRO A 161 -1.92 -5.66 -18.15
N VAL A 162 -1.88 -4.35 -18.37
CA VAL A 162 -2.94 -3.61 -19.05
C VAL A 162 -2.38 -3.00 -20.32
N GLU A 163 -3.07 -3.20 -21.44
CA GLU A 163 -2.76 -2.51 -22.68
C GLU A 163 -3.30 -1.09 -22.62
N ILE A 164 -2.46 -0.11 -22.95
CA ILE A 164 -2.86 1.30 -22.98
C ILE A 164 -2.97 1.73 -24.46
N PRO A 165 -4.14 2.24 -24.89
CA PRO A 165 -4.29 2.70 -26.26
C PRO A 165 -3.35 3.88 -26.53
N LYS A 166 -2.87 3.98 -27.77
CA LYS A 166 -2.04 5.12 -28.20
C LYS A 166 -2.84 6.42 -28.00
N PRO A 167 -2.30 7.43 -27.30
CA PRO A 167 -2.90 8.76 -27.30
C PRO A 167 -2.88 9.33 -28.73
N THR A 168 -4.03 9.76 -29.25
CA THR A 168 -4.11 10.51 -30.50
C THR A 168 -3.50 11.90 -30.30
N ASP A 169 -2.85 12.46 -31.33
CA ASP A 169 -2.17 13.78 -31.24
C ASP A 169 -3.12 14.94 -30.85
N ALA A 170 -4.43 14.76 -31.04
CA ALA A 170 -5.46 15.72 -30.60
C ALA A 170 -5.87 15.53 -29.12
N ASP A 171 -5.47 14.44 -28.47
CA ASP A 171 -5.98 13.93 -27.18
C ASP A 171 -4.85 13.50 -26.23
N VAL A 172 -3.63 14.01 -26.38
CA VAL A 172 -2.51 13.69 -25.46
C VAL A 172 -2.87 14.01 -23.99
N GLU A 173 -3.88 14.87 -23.78
CA GLU A 173 -4.46 15.22 -22.48
C GLU A 173 -5.60 14.30 -21.99
N GLN A 174 -6.21 13.47 -22.86
CA GLN A 174 -7.32 12.59 -22.53
C GLN A 174 -6.85 11.13 -22.41
N PHE A 175 -6.35 10.78 -21.24
CA PHE A 175 -6.14 9.38 -20.89
C PHE A 175 -7.48 8.63 -20.83
N ALA A 176 -7.68 7.72 -21.78
CA ALA A 176 -8.90 6.95 -21.90
C ALA A 176 -9.03 5.92 -20.76
N VAL A 177 -10.04 6.13 -19.91
CA VAL A 177 -10.50 5.12 -18.94
C VAL A 177 -11.61 4.32 -19.61
N PRO A 178 -11.62 2.97 -19.52
CA PRO A 178 -12.70 2.16 -20.06
C PRO A 178 -14.07 2.58 -19.52
N VAL A 179 -15.06 2.67 -20.40
CA VAL A 179 -16.46 3.00 -20.03
C VAL A 179 -17.05 1.88 -19.17
N GLU A 180 -16.82 0.63 -19.57
CA GLU A 180 -17.19 -0.54 -18.79
C GLU A 180 -16.01 -0.99 -17.92
N ILE A 181 -16.21 -0.94 -16.60
CA ILE A 181 -15.19 -1.34 -15.64
C ILE A 181 -15.38 -2.81 -15.30
N THR A 182 -14.40 -3.63 -15.66
CA THR A 182 -14.37 -5.04 -15.24
C THR A 182 -14.08 -5.14 -13.73
N PRO A 183 -14.91 -5.84 -12.94
CA PRO A 183 -14.68 -6.00 -11.50
C PRO A 183 -13.32 -6.61 -11.17
N GLY A 184 -12.64 -6.07 -10.16
CA GLY A 184 -11.31 -6.53 -9.74
C GLY A 184 -10.16 -6.10 -10.66
N SER A 185 -10.43 -5.36 -11.74
CA SER A 185 -9.40 -4.78 -12.62
C SER A 185 -8.74 -3.54 -12.01
N VAL A 186 -7.68 -3.05 -12.66
CA VAL A 186 -7.01 -1.80 -12.25
C VAL A 186 -7.93 -0.58 -12.30
N TRP A 187 -9.02 -0.66 -13.07
CA TRP A 187 -9.97 0.43 -13.26
C TRP A 187 -11.05 0.47 -12.19
N ASP A 188 -11.22 -0.64 -11.46
CA ASP A 188 -12.17 -0.82 -10.38
C ASP A 188 -11.63 -0.22 -9.08
N THR A 189 -12.25 0.87 -8.63
CA THR A 189 -11.85 1.58 -7.42
C THR A 189 -12.21 0.81 -6.13
N SER A 190 -13.08 -0.20 -6.21
CA SER A 190 -13.49 -1.00 -5.05
C SER A 190 -12.39 -1.92 -4.55
N VAL A 191 -11.40 -2.27 -5.40
CA VAL A 191 -10.31 -3.20 -5.03
C VAL A 191 -9.54 -2.71 -3.80
N ALA A 192 -9.22 -1.42 -3.73
CA ALA A 192 -8.51 -0.84 -2.59
C ALA A 192 -9.34 -0.91 -1.29
N ILE A 193 -10.63 -0.61 -1.37
CA ILE A 193 -11.57 -0.65 -0.24
C ILE A 193 -11.70 -2.09 0.27
N ASN A 194 -11.92 -3.02 -0.66
CA ASN A 194 -12.07 -4.45 -0.40
C ASN A 194 -10.79 -5.05 0.20
N ALA A 195 -9.62 -4.71 -0.33
CA ALA A 195 -8.33 -5.20 0.16
C ALA A 195 -8.06 -4.74 1.60
N ARG A 196 -8.31 -3.45 1.90
CA ARG A 196 -8.18 -2.92 3.27
C ARG A 196 -9.18 -3.57 4.22
N LYS A 197 -10.45 -3.68 3.81
CA LYS A 197 -11.50 -4.33 4.61
C LYS A 197 -11.16 -5.77 4.95
N MET A 198 -10.77 -6.59 3.97
CA MET A 198 -10.39 -7.98 4.19
C MET A 198 -9.18 -8.12 5.13
N THR A 199 -8.21 -7.22 5.00
CA THR A 199 -7.05 -7.17 5.89
C THR A 199 -7.50 -6.95 7.34
N LEU A 200 -8.30 -5.92 7.59
CA LEU A 200 -8.77 -5.58 8.93
C LEU A 200 -9.71 -6.64 9.51
N ASP A 201 -10.68 -7.10 8.73
CA ASP A 201 -11.65 -8.12 9.16
C ASP A 201 -10.92 -9.42 9.54
N THR A 202 -9.96 -9.87 8.72
CA THR A 202 -9.21 -11.09 9.00
C THR A 202 -8.31 -10.89 10.22
N PHE A 203 -7.60 -9.76 10.32
CA PHE A 203 -6.76 -9.49 11.49
C PHE A 203 -7.57 -9.51 12.80
N ALA A 204 -8.77 -8.93 12.77
CA ALA A 204 -9.64 -8.84 13.94
C ALA A 204 -10.31 -10.17 14.31
N SER A 205 -10.72 -10.97 13.32
CA SER A 205 -11.52 -12.20 13.55
C SER A 205 -10.73 -13.51 13.56
N ASP A 206 -9.49 -13.51 13.07
CA ASP A 206 -8.67 -14.71 13.02
C ASP A 206 -8.06 -15.02 14.39
N ASN A 207 -8.42 -16.16 14.99
CA ASN A 207 -7.63 -16.71 16.09
C ASN A 207 -6.28 -17.20 15.53
N SER A 208 -5.27 -16.34 15.66
CA SER A 208 -4.04 -16.36 14.88
C SER A 208 -3.05 -17.36 15.46
N ALA A 209 -2.82 -18.47 14.76
CA ALA A 209 -1.77 -19.43 15.12
C ALA A 209 -0.35 -18.89 14.90
N SER A 210 -0.20 -17.93 13.98
CA SER A 210 1.03 -17.21 13.67
C SER A 210 0.76 -16.07 12.69
N ILE A 211 1.67 -15.10 12.61
CA ILE A 211 1.59 -14.01 11.61
C ILE A 211 1.57 -14.59 10.19
N GLN A 212 2.34 -15.64 9.93
CA GLN A 212 2.40 -16.33 8.63
C GLN A 212 1.02 -16.87 8.22
N ALA A 213 0.32 -17.53 9.15
CA ALA A 213 -0.99 -18.11 8.88
C ALA A 213 -2.04 -17.04 8.58
N THR A 214 -2.10 -15.99 9.42
CA THR A 214 -3.04 -14.87 9.23
C THR A 214 -2.73 -14.09 7.95
N LEU A 215 -1.44 -13.83 7.66
CA LEU A 215 -0.98 -13.22 6.41
C LEU A 215 -1.49 -14.01 5.21
N TYR A 216 -1.27 -15.32 5.20
CA TYR A 216 -1.70 -16.17 4.09
C TYR A 216 -3.23 -16.15 3.90
N ARG A 217 -4.01 -16.14 5.00
CA ARG A 217 -5.48 -16.01 4.95
C ARG A 217 -5.90 -14.69 4.29
N MET A 218 -5.32 -13.56 4.71
CA MET A 218 -5.59 -12.24 4.14
C MET A 218 -5.28 -12.22 2.64
N ALA A 219 -4.07 -12.63 2.25
CA ALA A 219 -3.64 -12.62 0.85
C ALA A 219 -4.52 -13.51 -0.05
N ARG A 220 -4.90 -14.69 0.44
CA ARG A 220 -5.77 -15.61 -0.30
C ARG A 220 -7.17 -15.03 -0.53
N LEU A 221 -7.74 -14.34 0.45
CA LEU A 221 -9.06 -13.70 0.31
C LEU A 221 -9.03 -12.60 -0.76
N ILE A 222 -8.00 -11.75 -0.73
CA ILE A 222 -7.86 -10.65 -1.70
C ILE A 222 -7.70 -11.20 -3.12
N ILE A 223 -6.83 -12.19 -3.35
CA ILE A 223 -6.68 -12.81 -4.68
C ILE A 223 -7.97 -13.48 -5.15
N ALA A 224 -8.67 -14.18 -4.26
CA ALA A 224 -9.89 -14.90 -4.63
C ALA A 224 -11.02 -13.96 -5.07
N GLN A 225 -11.15 -12.79 -4.42
CA GLN A 225 -12.24 -11.85 -4.70
C GLN A 225 -11.94 -10.88 -5.86
N ASN A 226 -10.69 -10.76 -6.29
CA ASN A 226 -10.28 -9.82 -7.34
C ASN A 226 -9.65 -10.58 -8.52
N ALA A 227 -10.45 -10.89 -9.54
CA ALA A 227 -10.07 -11.79 -10.64
C ALA A 227 -8.82 -11.34 -11.41
N HIS A 228 -8.59 -10.03 -11.53
CA HIS A 228 -7.45 -9.47 -12.26
C HIS A 228 -6.26 -9.13 -11.35
N VAL A 229 -6.33 -9.41 -10.05
CA VAL A 229 -5.15 -9.40 -9.17
C VAL A 229 -4.42 -10.72 -9.33
N GLN A 230 -3.13 -10.63 -9.68
CA GLN A 230 -2.24 -11.75 -9.96
C GLN A 230 -1.46 -12.19 -8.74
N THR A 231 -0.98 -11.22 -7.96
CA THR A 231 -0.21 -11.48 -6.74
C THR A 231 -0.60 -10.52 -5.63
N VAL A 232 -0.55 -10.99 -4.39
CA VAL A 232 -0.70 -10.18 -3.17
C VAL A 232 0.50 -10.46 -2.28
N SER A 233 1.20 -9.41 -1.88
CA SER A 233 2.35 -9.47 -0.99
C SER A 233 2.09 -8.68 0.28
N TYR A 234 2.52 -9.23 1.40
CA TYR A 234 2.51 -8.55 2.70
C TYR A 234 3.92 -8.49 3.27
N ALA A 235 4.21 -7.42 4.01
CA ALA A 235 5.31 -7.34 4.95
C ALA A 235 4.77 -6.90 6.32
N LEU A 236 4.94 -7.77 7.31
CA LEU A 236 4.35 -7.65 8.64
C LEU A 236 5.46 -7.71 9.70
N PRO A 237 5.98 -6.57 10.19
CA PRO A 237 6.84 -6.53 11.34
C PRO A 237 6.05 -6.88 12.61
N ASN A 238 6.49 -7.90 13.35
CA ASN A 238 5.95 -8.25 14.65
C ASN A 238 6.43 -7.24 15.70
N LYS A 239 5.57 -6.29 16.07
CA LYS A 239 5.86 -5.30 17.10
C LYS A 239 5.58 -5.93 18.47
N HIS A 240 6.65 -6.19 19.21
CA HIS A 240 6.57 -6.96 20.45
C HIS A 240 6.09 -6.14 21.65
N TYR A 241 5.23 -6.77 22.46
CA TYR A 241 4.79 -6.28 23.75
C TYR A 241 5.12 -7.35 24.78
N ILE A 242 6.05 -7.05 25.70
CA ILE A 242 6.55 -8.02 26.68
C ILE A 242 5.94 -7.70 28.04
N PRO A 243 5.34 -8.65 28.75
CA PRO A 243 4.82 -8.41 30.10
C PRO A 243 5.95 -7.99 31.05
N VAL A 244 5.69 -7.02 31.92
CA VAL A 244 6.66 -6.53 32.90
C VAL A 244 6.70 -7.48 34.10
N ASP A 245 7.88 -7.95 34.50
CA ASP A 245 8.03 -8.71 35.73
C ASP A 245 7.86 -7.79 36.95
N MET A 246 6.80 -8.03 37.73
CA MET A 246 6.48 -7.29 38.96
C MET A 246 6.60 -8.15 40.21
N GLY A 247 7.30 -9.29 40.14
CA GLY A 247 7.51 -10.18 41.28
C GLY A 247 8.21 -9.49 42.46
N TYR A 248 9.00 -8.44 42.19
CA TYR A 248 9.64 -7.61 43.22
C TYR A 248 8.63 -6.82 44.09
N LEU A 249 7.39 -6.66 43.65
CA LEU A 249 6.27 -6.08 44.41
C LEU A 249 5.33 -7.15 44.98
N GLY A 250 5.58 -8.44 44.70
CA GLY A 250 4.63 -9.51 45.00
C GLY A 250 3.37 -9.50 44.11
N VAL A 251 3.44 -8.88 42.93
CA VAL A 251 2.33 -8.78 41.97
C VAL A 251 2.58 -9.70 40.77
N GLU A 252 1.57 -10.50 40.42
CA GLU A 252 1.60 -11.38 39.24
C GLU A 252 1.24 -10.60 37.97
N ASN A 253 2.13 -10.60 36.97
CA ASN A 253 1.92 -9.92 35.69
C ASN A 253 2.59 -10.64 34.50
N LEU A 254 3.09 -11.87 34.70
CA LEU A 254 3.80 -12.64 33.65
C LEU A 254 2.96 -13.77 33.03
N VAL A 255 1.83 -14.13 33.63
CA VAL A 255 0.94 -15.17 33.13
C VAL A 255 -0.01 -14.57 32.10
N SER A 256 -0.09 -15.18 30.92
CA SER A 256 -0.73 -14.62 29.71
C SER A 256 -2.13 -14.06 29.94
N ALA A 257 -2.97 -14.77 30.72
CA ALA A 257 -4.35 -14.38 30.99
C ALA A 257 -4.53 -13.29 32.06
N GLN A 258 -3.46 -12.94 32.79
CA GLN A 258 -3.49 -11.99 33.92
C GLN A 258 -2.54 -10.81 33.73
N ALA A 259 -1.70 -10.84 32.69
CA ALA A 259 -0.80 -9.74 32.38
C ALA A 259 -1.60 -8.52 31.90
N GLU A 260 -1.43 -7.40 32.58
CA GLU A 260 -2.10 -6.14 32.28
C GLU A 260 -1.10 -5.07 31.81
N VAL A 261 0.14 -5.12 32.32
CA VAL A 261 1.18 -4.14 32.04
C VAL A 261 2.25 -4.73 31.14
N PHE A 262 2.38 -4.13 29.95
CA PHE A 262 3.34 -4.56 28.93
C PHE A 262 4.31 -3.43 28.59
N MET A 263 5.55 -3.81 28.27
CA MET A 263 6.57 -2.94 27.70
C MET A 263 6.56 -3.09 26.17
N PRO A 264 6.17 -2.05 25.41
CA PRO A 264 6.32 -2.03 23.96
C PRO A 264 7.79 -1.96 23.59
N ILE A 265 8.22 -2.78 22.63
CA ILE A 265 9.61 -2.87 22.18
C ILE A 265 9.76 -2.16 20.83
N ALA A 266 10.65 -1.17 20.77
CA ALA A 266 10.95 -0.46 19.52
C ALA A 266 11.78 -1.31 18.54
N ALA A 267 12.74 -2.09 19.06
CA ALA A 267 13.60 -3.00 18.31
C ALA A 267 14.20 -4.07 19.25
N PRO A 268 14.58 -5.25 18.73
CA PRO A 268 14.36 -5.74 17.37
C PRO A 268 12.90 -6.15 17.13
N SER A 269 12.52 -6.36 15.87
CA SER A 269 11.23 -6.94 15.48
C SER A 269 11.44 -8.12 14.52
N GLY A 270 10.61 -9.15 14.65
CA GLY A 270 10.52 -10.18 13.61
C GLY A 270 9.88 -9.59 12.35
N LEU A 271 10.39 -9.88 11.17
CA LEU A 271 9.79 -9.44 9.90
C LEU A 271 9.28 -10.66 9.14
N ILE A 272 7.96 -10.72 8.91
CA ILE A 272 7.33 -11.79 8.16
C ILE A 272 6.88 -11.21 6.82
N THR A 273 7.37 -11.80 5.72
CA THR A 273 6.96 -11.43 4.37
C THR A 273 6.48 -12.67 3.62
N ALA A 274 5.50 -12.48 2.74
CA ALA A 274 5.11 -13.50 1.77
C ALA A 274 4.39 -12.86 0.59
N THR A 275 4.55 -13.49 -0.58
CA THR A 275 3.78 -13.20 -1.80
C THR A 275 2.97 -14.44 -2.14
N VAL A 276 1.66 -14.27 -2.23
CA VAL A 276 0.74 -15.29 -2.76
C VAL A 276 0.43 -14.93 -4.20
N SER A 277 0.40 -15.91 -5.09
CA SER A 277 0.03 -15.74 -6.49
C SER A 277 -1.17 -16.62 -6.84
N ARG A 278 -1.89 -16.24 -7.89
CA ARG A 278 -2.83 -17.15 -8.56
C ARG A 278 -2.03 -18.34 -9.14
N LYS A 279 -2.65 -19.53 -9.12
CA LYS A 279 -2.12 -20.73 -9.79
C LYS A 279 -2.37 -20.67 -11.29
#